data_AF-A0A8J6TCH3-F1
#
_entry.id   AF-A0A8J6TCH3-F1
#
_cell.length_a   1.000
_cell.length_b   1.000
_cell.length_c   1.000
_cell.angle_alpha   90.00
_cell.angle_beta   90.00
_cell.angle_gamma   90.00
#
_symmetry.space_group_name_H-M   'P 1'
#
loop_
_entity.id
_entity.type
_entity.pdbx_description
1 polymer ?
#
loop_
_entity_poly.entity_id
_entity_poly.type
_entity_poly.pdbx_seq_one_letter_code
_entity_poly.pdbx_strand_id
1 'polypeptide(L)'
;IRRHPDIRWNRSPEDLPKYQAIQTSLLHEASLLLAPGGALVYATCSTEPEENEDVIALFLKDHNDYSLESPSDFPQATKELIDSRGFYRTLPSEWHDGFFAARFKKN
;
A
#
# COMPACT_ATOMS: atom_id res chain seq x y z
N ILE A 1 6.93 -4.49 14.02
CA ILE A 1 7.89 -4.14 15.12
C ILE A 1 8.23 -5.35 16.00
N ARG A 2 7.36 -6.36 16.10
CA ARG A 2 7.52 -7.47 17.05
C ARG A 2 8.63 -8.46 16.68
N ARG A 3 8.96 -8.58 15.39
CA ARG A 3 10.01 -9.50 14.89
C ARG A 3 11.42 -8.90 14.86
N HIS A 4 11.53 -7.56 14.90
CA HIS A 4 12.78 -6.81 14.82
C HIS A 4 12.68 -5.58 15.73
N PRO A 5 12.99 -5.70 17.04
CA PRO A 5 12.80 -4.64 18.01
C PRO A 5 13.69 -3.43 17.72
N ASP A 6 14.82 -3.61 17.03
CA ASP A 6 15.74 -2.60 16.52
C ASP A 6 15.09 -1.59 15.56
N ILE A 7 14.00 -1.96 14.87
CA ILE A 7 13.26 -1.06 13.98
C ILE A 7 12.71 0.17 14.72
N ARG A 8 12.34 0.03 16.00
CA ARG A 8 11.86 1.16 16.81
C ARG A 8 12.94 2.20 17.10
N TRP A 9 14.22 1.81 17.05
CA TRP A 9 15.37 2.67 17.33
C TRP A 9 15.97 3.25 16.04
N ASN A 10 15.72 2.60 14.90
CA ASN A 10 16.22 3.01 13.58
C ASN A 10 15.21 3.79 12.72
N ARG A 11 13.97 3.98 13.17
CA ARG A 11 12.96 4.78 12.45
C ARG A 11 12.72 6.09 13.18
N SER A 12 13.06 7.21 12.53
CA SER A 12 12.63 8.54 12.95
C SER A 12 11.43 9.00 12.10
N PRO A 13 10.47 9.76 12.65
CA PRO A 13 9.45 10.45 11.84
C PRO A 13 10.06 11.29 10.71
N GLU A 14 11.28 11.79 10.89
CA GLU A 14 12.03 12.54 9.88
C GLU A 14 12.39 11.71 8.63
N ASP A 15 12.40 10.38 8.74
CA ASP A 15 12.67 9.48 7.62
C ASP A 15 11.41 9.18 6.78
N LEU A 16 10.21 9.49 7.27
CA LEU A 16 8.95 9.19 6.56
C LEU A 16 8.89 9.80 5.15
N PRO A 17 9.25 11.09 4.93
CA PRO A 17 9.25 11.66 3.59
C PRO A 17 10.22 10.95 2.64
N LYS A 18 11.37 10.50 3.16
CA LYS A 18 12.35 9.73 2.38
C LYS A 18 11.80 8.36 2.00
N TYR A 19 11.15 7.66 2.93
CA TYR A 19 10.54 6.36 2.65
C TYR A 19 9.39 6.46 1.66
N GLN A 20 8.51 7.45 1.83
CA GLN A 20 7.45 7.75 0.87
C GLN A 20 8.02 7.97 -0.53
N ALA A 21 9.05 8.81 -0.68
CA ALA A 21 9.66 9.08 -1.99
C ALA A 21 10.23 7.80 -2.65
N ILE A 22 10.89 6.94 -1.87
CA ILE A 22 11.42 5.66 -2.35
C ILE A 22 10.26 4.73 -2.77
N GLN A 23 9.21 4.63 -1.94
CA GLN A 23 8.05 3.78 -2.20
C GLN A 23 7.28 4.21 -3.44
N THR A 24 7.04 5.52 -3.61
CA THR A 24 6.42 6.08 -4.81
C THR A 24 7.26 5.82 -6.06
N SER A 25 8.58 5.97 -5.97
CA SER A 25 9.48 5.66 -7.09
C SER A 25 9.45 4.18 -7.48
N LEU A 26 9.49 3.27 -6.50
CA LEU A 26 9.39 1.83 -6.77
C LEU A 26 8.04 1.45 -7.39
N LEU A 27 6.96 2.06 -6.91
CA LEU A 27 5.61 1.82 -7.44
C LEU A 27 5.46 2.33 -8.88
N HIS A 28 6.07 3.49 -9.20
CA HIS A 28 6.15 4.00 -10.57
C HIS A 28 6.90 3.03 -11.49
N GLU A 29 8.11 2.60 -11.12
CA GLU A 29 8.90 1.68 -11.95
C GLU A 29 8.15 0.36 -12.18
N ALA A 30 7.47 -0.16 -11.15
CA ALA A 30 6.65 -1.37 -11.29
C ALA A 30 5.47 -1.19 -12.25
N SER A 31 4.86 0.01 -12.30
CA SER A 31 3.71 0.29 -13.18
C SER A 31 4.07 0.18 -14.67
N LEU A 32 5.28 0.58 -15.04
CA LEU A 32 5.76 0.54 -16.43
C LEU A 32 5.84 -0.87 -17.01
N LEU A 33 5.91 -1.89 -16.16
CA LEU A 33 6.05 -3.30 -16.55
C LEU A 33 4.71 -3.98 -16.90
N LEU A 34 3.58 -3.33 -16.63
CA LEU A 34 2.26 -3.93 -16.82
C LEU A 34 1.71 -3.67 -18.22
N ALA A 35 1.13 -4.71 -18.83
CA ALA A 35 0.25 -4.59 -19.98
C ALA A 35 -1.13 -4.02 -19.58
N PRO A 36 -1.88 -3.39 -20.52
CA PRO A 36 -3.27 -2.99 -20.29
C PRO A 36 -4.13 -4.13 -19.73
N GLY A 37 -4.97 -3.83 -18.76
CA GLY A 37 -5.76 -4.81 -18.01
C GLY A 37 -5.01 -5.53 -16.88
N GLY A 38 -3.70 -5.31 -16.73
CA GLY A 38 -2.89 -5.91 -15.67
C GLY A 38 -3.22 -5.36 -14.27
N ALA A 39 -2.94 -6.17 -13.25
CA ALA A 39 -3.12 -5.81 -11.84
C ALA A 39 -1.79 -5.54 -11.15
N LEU A 40 -1.70 -4.43 -10.41
CA LEU A 40 -0.54 -4.04 -9.60
C LEU A 40 -0.96 -4.01 -8.13
N VAL A 41 -0.15 -4.60 -7.24
CA VAL A 41 -0.40 -4.57 -5.79
C VAL A 41 0.75 -3.85 -5.10
N TYR A 42 0.40 -2.83 -4.34
CA TYR A 42 1.29 -2.16 -3.40
C TYR A 42 1.01 -2.70 -1.98
N ALA A 43 2.04 -3.00 -1.20
CA ALA A 43 1.87 -3.48 0.17
C ALA A 43 3.02 -3.04 1.09
N THR A 44 2.69 -2.74 2.34
CA THR A 44 3.65 -2.40 3.40
C THR A 44 3.31 -3.12 4.70
N CYS A 45 4.29 -3.22 5.61
CA CYS A 45 4.10 -3.62 7.00
C CYS A 45 4.11 -2.40 7.95
N SER A 46 3.58 -1.27 7.47
CA SER A 46 3.51 0.00 8.19
C SER A 46 2.06 0.43 8.42
N THR A 47 1.84 1.14 9.52
CA THR A 47 0.57 1.80 9.83
C THR A 47 0.56 3.29 9.48
N GLU A 48 1.71 3.84 9.08
CA GLU A 48 1.88 5.27 8.84
C GLU A 48 1.19 5.69 7.53
N PRO A 49 0.32 6.72 7.53
CA PRO A 49 -0.34 7.21 6.31
C PRO A 49 0.63 7.65 5.21
N GLU A 50 1.78 8.20 5.59
CA GLU A 50 2.83 8.68 4.69
C GLU A 50 3.40 7.55 3.83
N GLU A 51 3.47 6.33 4.37
CA GLU A 51 3.91 5.12 3.66
C GLU A 51 2.75 4.40 2.94
N ASN A 52 1.51 4.83 3.13
CA ASN A 52 0.31 4.11 2.70
C ASN A 52 -0.60 4.99 1.81
N GLU A 53 -1.62 5.63 2.39
CA GLU A 53 -2.56 6.46 1.65
C GLU A 53 -1.90 7.54 0.81
N ASP A 54 -0.86 8.18 1.34
CA ASP A 54 -0.21 9.29 0.64
C ASP A 54 0.59 8.79 -0.57
N VAL A 55 1.25 7.63 -0.47
CA VAL A 55 1.89 6.96 -1.61
C VAL A 55 0.86 6.65 -2.70
N ILE A 56 -0.31 6.13 -2.31
CA ILE A 56 -1.40 5.81 -3.24
C ILE A 56 -1.94 7.08 -3.91
N ALA A 57 -2.15 8.14 -3.15
CA ALA A 57 -2.66 9.41 -3.65
C ALA A 57 -1.68 10.05 -4.65
N LEU A 58 -0.39 10.04 -4.34
CA LEU A 58 0.66 10.52 -5.25
C LEU A 58 0.71 9.70 -6.53
N PHE A 59 0.68 8.37 -6.40
CA PHE A 59 0.70 7.47 -7.56
C PHE A 59 -0.48 7.73 -8.50
N LEU A 60 -1.71 7.76 -7.99
CA LEU A 60 -2.92 7.95 -8.80
C LEU A 60 -3.00 9.35 -9.41
N LYS A 61 -2.42 10.37 -8.77
CA LYS A 61 -2.34 11.73 -9.33
C LYS A 61 -1.52 11.77 -10.61
N ASP A 62 -0.45 10.98 -10.67
CA ASP A 62 0.49 11.00 -11.80
C ASP A 62 0.22 9.88 -12.84
N HIS A 63 -0.68 8.92 -12.54
CA HIS A 63 -0.98 7.75 -13.37
C HIS A 63 -2.48 7.62 -13.69
N ASN A 64 -2.96 8.43 -14.64
CA ASN A 64 -4.37 8.43 -15.06
C ASN A 64 -4.81 7.14 -15.80
N ASP A 65 -3.86 6.30 -16.22
CA ASP A 65 -4.09 4.98 -16.80
C ASP A 65 -4.29 3.90 -15.74
N TYR A 66 -4.24 4.24 -14.45
CA TYR A 66 -4.52 3.31 -13.36
C TYR A 66 -5.79 3.70 -12.60
N SER A 67 -6.52 2.68 -12.16
CA SER A 67 -7.65 2.83 -11.25
C SER A 67 -7.44 1.99 -10.00
N LEU A 68 -7.76 2.54 -8.83
CA LEU A 68 -7.81 1.77 -7.59
C LEU A 68 -9.06 0.87 -7.63
N GLU A 69 -8.89 -0.40 -7.29
CA GLU A 69 -10.02 -1.31 -7.23
C GLU A 69 -10.88 -1.10 -5.97
N SER A 70 -12.18 -1.16 -6.18
CA SER A 70 -13.20 -0.93 -5.15
C SER A 70 -13.41 -2.18 -4.30
N PRO A 71 -14.01 -2.06 -3.11
CA PRO A 71 -14.35 -3.23 -2.28
C PRO A 71 -15.21 -4.28 -2.99
N SER A 72 -16.02 -3.87 -3.98
CA SER A 72 -16.83 -4.79 -4.79
C SER A 72 -16.02 -5.66 -5.75
N ASP A 73 -14.79 -5.27 -6.08
CA ASP A 73 -13.92 -6.01 -7.01
C ASP A 73 -13.18 -7.18 -6.35
N PHE A 74 -13.36 -7.36 -5.03
CA PHE A 74 -12.74 -8.42 -4.25
C PHE A 74 -13.72 -9.55 -3.86
N PRO A 75 -13.25 -10.80 -3.76
CA PRO A 75 -14.07 -11.92 -3.30
C PRO A 75 -14.68 -11.66 -1.92
N GLN A 76 -15.90 -12.17 -1.70
CA GLN A 76 -16.62 -12.00 -0.43
C GLN A 76 -15.79 -12.41 0.79
N ALA A 77 -14.96 -13.46 0.66
CA ALA A 77 -14.08 -13.96 1.71
C ALA A 77 -13.01 -12.96 2.20
N THR A 78 -12.72 -11.92 1.41
CA THR A 78 -11.70 -10.91 1.74
C THR A 78 -12.29 -9.61 2.25
N LYS A 79 -13.62 -9.42 2.17
CA LYS A 79 -14.27 -8.14 2.47
C LYS A 79 -14.11 -7.69 3.92
N GLU A 80 -13.92 -8.59 4.87
CA GLU A 80 -13.67 -8.22 6.27
C GLU A 80 -12.34 -7.50 6.48
N LEU A 81 -11.40 -7.65 5.54
CA LEU A 81 -10.07 -7.05 5.60
C LEU A 81 -9.92 -5.85 4.65
N ILE A 82 -10.94 -5.56 3.84
CA ILE A 82 -10.96 -4.45 2.88
C ILE A 82 -11.84 -3.32 3.46
N ASP A 83 -11.25 -2.13 3.62
CA ASP A 83 -11.99 -0.95 4.08
C ASP A 83 -12.91 -0.37 3.00
N SER A 84 -13.73 0.62 3.34
CA SER A 84 -14.67 1.25 2.41
C SER A 84 -14.00 1.96 1.22
N ARG A 85 -12.69 2.20 1.28
CA ARG A 85 -11.89 2.84 0.23
C ARG A 85 -11.23 1.81 -0.70
N GLY A 86 -11.36 0.51 -0.42
CA GLY A 86 -10.73 -0.55 -1.21
C GLY A 86 -9.35 -0.97 -0.70
N PHE A 87 -8.94 -0.51 0.49
CA PHE A 87 -7.64 -0.86 1.05
C PHE A 87 -7.70 -2.08 1.96
N TYR A 88 -6.75 -2.99 1.76
CA TYR A 88 -6.51 -4.08 2.70
C TYR A 88 -5.80 -3.56 3.94
N ARG A 89 -6.30 -3.91 5.13
CA ARG A 89 -5.65 -3.59 6.40
C ARG A 89 -5.73 -4.73 7.40
N THR A 90 -4.64 -4.96 8.11
CA THR A 90 -4.66 -5.69 9.38
C THR A 90 -4.18 -4.80 10.50
N LEU A 91 -4.80 -4.93 11.67
CA LEU A 91 -4.29 -4.30 12.88
C LEU A 91 -3.29 -5.25 13.55
N PRO A 92 -2.23 -4.71 14.19
CA PRO A 92 -1.31 -5.52 14.97
C PRO A 92 -2.06 -6.32 16.05
N SER A 93 -1.77 -7.61 16.12
CA SER A 93 -2.33 -8.52 17.11
C SER A 93 -1.25 -9.42 17.71
N GLU A 94 -1.64 -10.28 18.65
CA GLU A 94 -0.75 -11.33 19.18
C GLU A 94 -0.30 -12.36 18.13
N TRP A 95 -0.85 -12.33 16.92
CA TRP A 95 -0.54 -13.34 15.89
C TRP A 95 0.05 -12.71 14.62
N HIS A 96 -0.20 -11.42 14.35
CA HIS A 96 0.21 -10.77 13.10
C HIS A 96 0.62 -9.30 13.30
N ASP A 97 1.58 -8.81 12.50
CA ASP A 97 1.91 -7.38 12.40
C ASP A 97 0.80 -6.62 11.62
N GLY A 98 0.80 -5.28 11.71
CA GLY A 98 -0.09 -4.46 10.90
C GLY A 98 0.39 -4.40 9.45
N PHE A 99 -0.50 -4.68 8.51
CA PHE A 99 -0.24 -4.62 7.07
C PHE A 99 -1.21 -3.68 6.38
N PHE A 100 -0.73 -3.09 5.30
CA PHE A 100 -1.51 -2.32 4.35
C PHE A 100 -1.30 -2.89 2.96
N ALA A 101 -2.35 -2.95 2.13
CA ALA A 101 -2.20 -3.13 0.69
C ALA A 101 -3.28 -2.41 -0.13
N ALA A 102 -2.91 -2.03 -1.35
CA ALA A 102 -3.79 -1.45 -2.35
C ALA A 102 -3.58 -2.18 -3.69
N ARG A 103 -4.68 -2.47 -4.40
CA ARG A 103 -4.63 -3.10 -5.73
C ARG A 103 -5.15 -2.12 -6.79
N PHE A 104 -4.38 -1.99 -7.85
CA PHE A 104 -4.67 -1.15 -8.99
C PHE A 104 -4.88 -2.00 -10.24
N LYS A 105 -5.72 -1.50 -11.14
CA LYS A 105 -5.87 -2.02 -12.49
C LYS A 105 -5.36 -1.00 -13.50
N LYS A 106 -4.52 -1.46 -14.43
CA LYS A 106 -4.14 -0.67 -15.60
C LYS A 106 -5.28 -0.71 -16.61
N ASN A 107 -5.76 0.45 -17.03
CA ASN A 107 -6.86 0.61 -17.97
C ASN A 107 -6.46 0.27 -19.41
#